data_AF-A0A0L1KPR0-F1
#
_entry.id   AF-A0A0L1KPR0-F1
#
_cell.length_a   1.000
_cell.length_b   1.000
_cell.length_c   1.000
_cell.angle_alpha   90.00
_cell.angle_beta   90.00
_cell.angle_gamma   90.00
#
_symmetry.space_group_name_H-M   'P 1'
#
loop_
_entity.id
_entity.type
_entity.pdbx_description
1 polymer ?
#
loop_
_entity_poly.entity_id
_entity_poly.type
_entity_poly.pdbx_seq_one_letter_code
_entity_poly.pdbx_strand_id
1 'polypeptide(L)'
;MFAAFFIACDDGIGRVDRSMLSQQELMELFIFGLNEPEEICGSRDDPADVCEWEGVKCNVDGEVERFLWISKKEDGTGTLGFEFLPCSMKSLQMWNNALSGTIHLADLPGKIEVVYLCDNQLTGSLNFDRLPAEVGGEMVEWLAQGYVHSVPTSIPAHAV
;
A
#
# COMPACT_ATOMS: atom_id res chain seq x y z
N MET A 1 -25.27 -18.59 0.23
CA MET A 1 -25.12 -19.47 -0.95
C MET A 1 -23.71 -19.21 -1.44
N PHE A 2 -22.78 -20.12 -1.16
CA PHE A 2 -21.34 -19.90 -1.35
C PHE A 2 -20.98 -19.89 -2.84
N ALA A 3 -20.22 -18.89 -3.28
CA ALA A 3 -19.40 -19.01 -4.49
C ALA A 3 -18.01 -19.51 -4.05
N ALA A 4 -17.86 -20.83 -3.96
CA ALA A 4 -16.56 -21.44 -3.80
C ALA A 4 -15.81 -21.33 -5.13
N PHE A 5 -14.82 -20.45 -5.22
CA PHE A 5 -13.84 -20.50 -6.31
C PHE A 5 -12.91 -21.68 -6.06
N PHE A 6 -13.30 -22.84 -6.58
CA PHE A 6 -12.36 -23.91 -6.85
C PHE A 6 -11.38 -23.40 -7.92
N ILE A 7 -10.14 -23.14 -7.53
CA ILE A 7 -9.04 -23.04 -8.49
C ILE A 7 -8.79 -24.48 -8.97
N ALA A 8 -9.60 -24.91 -9.93
CA ALA A 8 -9.33 -26.09 -10.74
C ALA A 8 -8.24 -25.70 -11.75
N CYS A 9 -7.19 -26.52 -11.80
CA CYS A 9 -6.17 -26.49 -12.85
C CYS A 9 -6.82 -26.40 -14.24
N ASP A 10 -6.57 -25.30 -14.94
CA ASP A 10 -6.50 -25.28 -16.38
C ASP A 10 -5.36 -24.34 -16.80
N ASP A 11 -4.54 -24.80 -17.74
CA ASP A 11 -3.22 -24.28 -18.13
C ASP A 11 -3.31 -23.01 -19.00
N GLY A 12 -4.12 -22.04 -18.57
CA GLY A 12 -4.28 -20.75 -19.21
C GLY A 12 -4.66 -19.71 -18.18
N ILE A 13 -3.68 -19.22 -17.43
CA ILE A 13 -3.84 -18.08 -16.52
C ILE A 13 -4.29 -16.89 -17.37
N GLY A 14 -5.61 -16.72 -17.48
CA GLY A 14 -6.22 -15.45 -17.79
C GLY A 14 -5.71 -14.50 -16.72
N ARG A 15 -4.73 -13.67 -17.09
CA ARG A 15 -4.30 -12.56 -16.26
C ARG A 15 -5.57 -11.78 -15.95
N VAL A 16 -5.99 -11.78 -14.68
CA VAL A 16 -7.03 -10.88 -14.22
C VAL A 16 -6.54 -9.49 -14.60
N ASP A 17 -7.24 -8.87 -15.54
CA ASP A 17 -6.95 -7.50 -15.92
C ASP A 17 -7.33 -6.65 -14.70
N ARG A 18 -6.31 -6.20 -13.97
CA ARG A 18 -6.47 -5.45 -12.72
C ARG A 18 -7.28 -4.17 -12.92
N SER A 19 -7.38 -3.68 -14.16
CA SER A 19 -8.25 -2.55 -14.52
C SER A 19 -9.75 -2.84 -14.39
N MET A 20 -10.14 -4.12 -14.30
CA MET A 20 -11.52 -4.56 -14.10
C MET A 20 -11.91 -4.73 -12.64
N LEU A 21 -10.94 -4.64 -11.71
CA LEU A 21 -11.19 -4.77 -10.28
C LEU A 21 -11.71 -3.45 -9.72
N SER A 22 -12.68 -3.56 -8.82
CA SER A 22 -13.14 -2.45 -7.99
C SER A 22 -12.05 -2.03 -6.99
N GLN A 23 -12.18 -0.83 -6.43
CA GLN A 23 -11.24 -0.38 -5.38
C GLN A 23 -11.30 -1.24 -4.13
N GLN A 24 -12.48 -1.79 -3.83
CA GLN A 24 -12.68 -2.77 -2.76
C GLN A 24 -11.76 -3.99 -2.97
N GLU A 25 -11.89 -4.66 -4.13
CA GLU A 25 -11.10 -5.86 -4.44
C GLU A 25 -9.59 -5.56 -4.49
N LEU A 26 -9.22 -4.41 -5.04
CA LEU A 26 -7.82 -3.95 -5.07
C LEU A 26 -7.26 -3.79 -3.65
N MET A 27 -7.99 -3.12 -2.77
CA MET A 27 -7.55 -2.92 -1.40
C MET A 27 -7.54 -4.22 -0.58
N GLU A 28 -8.48 -5.14 -0.83
CA GLU A 28 -8.47 -6.48 -0.22
C GLU A 28 -7.23 -7.27 -0.61
N LEU A 29 -6.87 -7.27 -1.90
CA LEU A 29 -5.63 -7.87 -2.40
C LEU A 29 -4.39 -7.19 -1.83
N PHE A 30 -4.42 -5.87 -1.66
CA PHE A 30 -3.32 -5.11 -1.07
C PHE A 30 -3.06 -5.50 0.39
N ILE A 31 -4.11 -5.60 1.22
CA ILE A 31 -3.96 -5.95 2.64
C ILE A 31 -3.85 -7.47 2.88
N PHE A 32 -4.13 -8.30 1.88
CA PHE A 32 -4.14 -9.76 2.00
C PHE A 32 -2.83 -10.34 2.55
N GLY A 33 -1.71 -9.72 2.19
CA GLY A 33 -0.37 -10.12 2.63
C GLY A 33 0.06 -9.56 3.98
N LEU A 34 -0.75 -8.69 4.60
CA LEU A 34 -0.48 -8.14 5.92
C LEU A 34 -0.84 -9.16 7.01
N ASN A 35 -0.20 -9.03 8.17
CA ASN A 35 -0.62 -9.76 9.37
C ASN A 35 -1.87 -9.11 9.96
N GLU A 36 -2.81 -9.94 10.40
CA GLU A 36 -4.09 -9.52 10.99
C GLU A 36 -4.84 -8.46 10.17
N PRO A 37 -5.13 -8.71 8.87
CA PRO A 37 -5.90 -7.76 8.05
C PRO A 37 -7.30 -7.52 8.60
N GLU A 38 -7.82 -8.39 9.46
CA GLU A 38 -9.11 -8.23 10.15
C GLU A 38 -9.14 -6.99 11.05
N GLU A 39 -8.00 -6.53 11.57
CA GLU A 39 -7.90 -5.26 12.31
C GLU A 39 -8.07 -4.04 11.39
N ILE A 40 -7.97 -4.23 10.07
CA ILE A 40 -8.16 -3.19 9.05
C ILE A 40 -9.58 -3.25 8.48
N CYS A 41 -9.98 -4.43 7.98
CA CYS A 41 -11.23 -4.62 7.23
C CYS A 41 -12.38 -5.22 8.04
N GLY A 42 -12.18 -5.51 9.33
CA GLY A 42 -13.13 -6.12 10.25
C GLY A 42 -13.28 -7.63 10.10
N SER A 43 -13.39 -8.13 8.86
CA SER A 43 -13.51 -9.55 8.56
C SER A 43 -12.85 -9.87 7.23
N ARG A 44 -12.18 -11.03 7.15
CA ARG A 44 -11.54 -11.48 5.91
C ARG A 44 -12.50 -12.18 4.95
N ASP A 45 -13.55 -12.80 5.47
CA ASP A 45 -14.55 -13.53 4.67
C ASP A 45 -15.67 -12.61 4.16
N ASP A 46 -15.93 -11.52 4.89
CA ASP A 46 -16.98 -10.53 4.60
C ASP A 46 -16.50 -9.14 5.04
N PRO A 47 -15.50 -8.57 4.35
CA PRO A 47 -14.91 -7.29 4.73
C PRO A 47 -15.94 -6.17 4.66
N ALA A 48 -15.78 -5.18 5.55
CA ALA A 48 -16.56 -3.95 5.48
C ALA A 48 -16.31 -3.20 4.17
N ASP A 49 -17.14 -2.20 3.88
CA ASP A 49 -16.86 -1.27 2.80
C ASP A 49 -15.48 -0.61 3.03
N VAL A 50 -14.67 -0.51 1.98
CA VAL A 50 -13.28 -0.04 2.06
C VAL A 50 -13.18 1.36 2.68
N CYS A 51 -14.19 2.20 2.53
CA CYS A 51 -14.20 3.54 3.13
C CYS A 51 -14.47 3.53 4.64
N GLU A 52 -14.89 2.40 5.20
CA GLU A 52 -15.09 2.18 6.64
C GLU A 52 -13.88 1.50 7.31
N TRP A 53 -12.90 1.04 6.53
CA TRP A 53 -11.70 0.37 7.06
C TRP A 53 -10.85 1.28 7.93
N GLU A 54 -10.18 0.69 8.92
CA GLU A 54 -9.26 1.44 9.77
C GLU A 54 -8.11 2.01 8.93
N GLY A 55 -7.91 3.33 9.04
CA GLY A 55 -6.81 4.02 8.36
C GLY A 55 -7.08 4.35 6.89
N VAL A 56 -8.22 3.96 6.31
CA VAL A 56 -8.62 4.38 4.97
C VAL A 56 -9.35 5.72 5.02
N LYS A 57 -9.06 6.57 4.05
CA LYS A 57 -9.81 7.80 3.78
C LYS A 57 -10.22 7.84 2.31
N CYS A 58 -11.53 7.89 2.09
CA CYS A 58 -12.09 8.12 0.76
C CYS A 58 -12.36 9.61 0.48
N ASN A 59 -12.34 9.97 -0.79
CA ASN A 59 -12.71 11.30 -1.29
C ASN A 59 -14.24 11.45 -1.40
N VAL A 60 -14.70 12.57 -1.94
CA VAL A 60 -16.14 12.87 -2.11
C VAL A 60 -16.87 11.94 -3.08
N ASP A 61 -16.11 11.28 -3.97
CA ASP A 61 -16.62 10.33 -4.96
C ASP A 61 -16.64 8.89 -4.43
N GLY A 62 -16.22 8.67 -3.18
CA GLY A 62 -16.14 7.35 -2.56
C GLY A 62 -14.89 6.56 -2.98
N GLU A 63 -13.89 7.21 -3.58
CA GLU A 63 -12.64 6.56 -3.99
C GLU A 63 -11.58 6.67 -2.89
N VAL A 64 -10.80 5.60 -2.70
CA VAL A 64 -9.68 5.56 -1.75
C VAL A 64 -8.63 6.57 -2.16
N GLU A 65 -8.39 7.55 -1.30
CA GLU A 65 -7.41 8.61 -1.49
C GLU A 65 -6.20 8.43 -0.57
N ARG A 66 -6.40 7.83 0.61
CA ARG A 66 -5.38 7.71 1.65
C ARG A 66 -5.47 6.40 2.40
N PHE A 67 -4.31 5.83 2.72
CA PHE A 67 -4.19 4.68 3.62
C PHE A 67 -3.06 4.88 4.64
N LEU A 68 -3.39 4.66 5.93
CA LEU A 68 -2.50 4.82 7.07
C LEU A 68 -2.45 3.54 7.89
N TRP A 69 -1.27 2.98 8.07
CA TRP A 69 -1.07 1.78 8.91
C TRP A 69 0.32 1.80 9.56
N ILE A 70 0.43 2.48 10.69
CA ILE A 70 1.71 2.93 11.27
C ILE A 70 1.91 2.32 12.67
N SER A 71 3.15 1.93 13.00
CA SER A 71 3.53 1.52 14.36
C SER A 71 2.68 0.40 14.96
N LYS A 72 2.43 -0.66 14.19
CA LYS A 72 1.55 -1.78 14.56
C LYS A 72 2.23 -2.86 15.41
N LYS A 73 3.43 -2.60 15.93
CA LYS A 73 4.20 -3.49 16.83
C LYS A 73 4.38 -4.89 16.23
N GLU A 74 3.96 -5.94 16.95
CA GLU A 74 4.08 -7.34 16.54
C GLU A 74 3.22 -7.64 15.30
N ASP A 75 2.14 -6.87 15.10
CA ASP A 75 1.20 -7.04 14.00
C ASP A 75 1.62 -6.30 12.73
N GLY A 76 2.65 -5.45 12.82
CA GLY A 76 3.24 -4.72 11.70
C GLY A 76 4.06 -5.58 10.75
N THR A 77 3.68 -6.82 10.49
CA THR A 77 4.40 -7.74 9.60
C THR A 77 3.59 -8.05 8.35
N GLY A 78 4.24 -8.68 7.36
CA GLY A 78 3.59 -9.08 6.11
C GLY A 78 4.34 -8.63 4.86
N THR A 79 3.68 -8.79 3.72
CA THR A 79 4.20 -8.45 2.39
C THR A 79 3.32 -7.44 1.67
N LEU A 80 3.94 -6.43 1.05
CA LEU A 80 3.23 -5.42 0.27
C LEU A 80 3.24 -5.73 -1.24
N GLY A 81 2.05 -5.72 -1.85
CA GLY A 81 1.86 -5.77 -3.31
C GLY A 81 1.40 -4.43 -3.85
N PHE A 82 2.36 -3.55 -4.18
CA PHE A 82 2.08 -2.16 -4.60
C PHE A 82 1.23 -2.08 -5.88
N GLU A 83 1.24 -3.13 -6.69
CA GLU A 83 0.43 -3.22 -7.91
C GLU A 83 -1.09 -3.22 -7.69
N PHE A 84 -1.52 -3.41 -6.44
CA PHE A 84 -2.93 -3.45 -6.04
C PHE A 84 -3.40 -2.11 -5.48
N LEU A 85 -2.56 -1.07 -5.51
CA LEU A 85 -2.96 0.26 -5.06
C LEU A 85 -3.95 0.91 -6.05
N PRO A 86 -5.09 1.46 -5.58
CA PRO A 86 -6.03 2.18 -6.42
C PRO A 86 -5.39 3.39 -7.12
N CYS A 87 -5.78 3.63 -8.38
CA CYS A 87 -5.29 4.76 -9.17
C CYS A 87 -5.65 6.14 -8.57
N SER A 88 -6.66 6.20 -7.70
CA SER A 88 -7.10 7.40 -6.97
C SER A 88 -6.23 7.74 -5.77
N MET A 89 -5.38 6.81 -5.31
CA MET A 89 -4.60 6.98 -4.07
C MET A 89 -3.56 8.08 -4.24
N LYS A 90 -3.52 8.98 -3.25
CA LYS A 90 -2.58 10.11 -3.17
C LYS A 90 -1.58 9.96 -2.05
N SER A 91 -1.94 9.28 -0.95
CA SER A 91 -1.00 9.09 0.16
C SER A 91 -1.06 7.70 0.78
N LEU A 92 0.12 7.09 0.88
CA LEU A 92 0.37 5.81 1.53
C LEU A 92 1.39 5.98 2.65
N GLN A 93 1.01 5.67 3.88
CA GLN A 93 1.93 5.77 5.02
C GLN A 93 1.87 4.50 5.87
N MET A 94 2.97 3.74 5.87
CA MET A 94 3.07 2.44 6.55
C MET A 94 4.41 2.30 7.29
N TRP A 95 4.98 3.41 7.76
CA TRP A 95 6.29 3.47 8.40
C TRP A 95 6.28 2.93 9.84
N ASN A 96 7.47 2.59 10.35
CA ASN A 96 7.70 2.00 11.67
C ASN A 96 6.97 0.66 11.87
N ASN A 97 7.19 -0.27 10.94
CA ASN A 97 6.67 -1.63 10.97
C ASN A 97 7.81 -2.61 10.58
N ALA A 98 7.50 -3.89 10.43
CA ALA A 98 8.41 -4.95 10.01
C ALA A 98 8.00 -5.51 8.63
N LEU A 99 7.50 -4.66 7.74
CA LEU A 99 6.99 -5.07 6.43
C LEU A 99 8.10 -5.46 5.48
N SER A 100 7.86 -6.50 4.72
CA SER A 100 8.77 -7.05 3.73
C SER A 100 8.14 -6.98 2.33
N GLY A 101 8.96 -7.18 1.30
CA GLY A 101 8.52 -7.08 -0.09
C GLY A 101 9.51 -6.31 -0.95
N THR A 102 9.16 -6.20 -2.23
CA THR A 102 9.97 -5.45 -3.21
C THR A 102 9.17 -4.25 -3.71
N ILE A 103 9.73 -3.05 -3.58
CA ILE A 103 9.14 -1.84 -4.16
C ILE A 103 9.67 -1.65 -5.58
N HIS A 104 8.74 -1.55 -6.53
CA HIS A 104 9.00 -1.00 -7.86
C HIS A 104 8.21 0.29 -8.03
N LEU A 105 8.90 1.40 -8.32
CA LEU A 105 8.26 2.71 -8.51
C LEU A 105 7.21 2.72 -9.62
N ALA A 106 7.36 1.85 -10.62
CA ALA A 106 6.42 1.69 -11.73
C ALA A 106 5.06 1.12 -11.30
N ASP A 107 4.97 0.50 -10.12
CA ASP A 107 3.72 -0.05 -9.58
C ASP A 107 2.95 0.99 -8.75
N LEU A 108 3.55 2.14 -8.45
CA LEU A 108 2.86 3.19 -7.71
C LEU A 108 1.81 3.90 -8.60
N PRO A 109 0.64 4.26 -8.05
CA PRO A 109 -0.37 5.05 -8.75
C PRO A 109 0.19 6.37 -9.27
N GLY A 110 -0.20 6.77 -10.48
CA GLY A 110 0.25 8.04 -11.07
C GLY A 110 -0.15 9.29 -10.28
N LYS A 111 -1.20 9.21 -9.45
CA LYS A 111 -1.67 10.30 -8.58
C LYS A 111 -1.00 10.33 -7.20
N ILE A 112 -0.02 9.47 -6.93
CA ILE A 112 0.62 9.38 -5.62
C ILE A 112 1.45 10.65 -5.36
N GLU A 113 1.21 11.29 -4.22
CA GLU A 113 1.88 12.53 -3.80
C GLU A 113 2.75 12.30 -2.55
N VAL A 114 2.39 11.33 -1.70
CA VAL A 114 3.10 11.05 -0.44
C VAL A 114 3.25 9.55 -0.23
N VAL A 115 4.48 9.08 -0.06
CA VAL A 115 4.79 7.68 0.28
C VAL A 115 5.78 7.65 1.45
N TYR A 116 5.34 7.16 2.61
CA TYR A 116 6.19 6.97 3.80
C TYR A 116 6.23 5.51 4.21
N LEU A 117 7.37 4.87 3.92
CA LEU A 117 7.61 3.44 4.16
C LEU A 117 8.88 3.19 4.99
N CYS A 118 9.49 4.23 5.55
CA CYS A 118 10.70 4.12 6.37
C CYS A 118 10.49 3.22 7.59
N ASP A 119 11.59 2.76 8.18
CA ASP A 119 11.58 1.85 9.33
C ASP A 119 10.71 0.60 9.05
N ASN A 120 11.05 -0.09 7.94
CA ASN A 120 10.52 -1.39 7.52
C ASN A 120 11.67 -2.28 7.02
N GLN A 121 11.35 -3.50 6.58
CA GLN A 121 12.28 -4.47 5.97
C GLN A 121 12.07 -4.58 4.45
N LEU A 122 11.57 -3.51 3.82
CA LEU A 122 11.32 -3.47 2.39
C LEU A 122 12.63 -3.45 1.62
N THR A 123 12.66 -4.20 0.54
CA THR A 123 13.75 -4.20 -0.44
C THR A 123 13.22 -3.59 -1.73
N GLY A 124 14.10 -3.21 -2.65
CA GLY A 124 13.66 -2.58 -3.89
C GLY A 124 14.80 -2.03 -4.70
N SER A 125 14.50 -1.72 -5.95
CA SER A 125 15.39 -0.93 -6.80
C SER A 125 14.64 0.34 -7.19
N LEU A 126 15.19 1.51 -6.84
CA LEU A 126 14.75 2.75 -7.45
C LEU A 126 15.24 2.74 -8.90
N ASN A 127 14.39 2.27 -9.80
CA ASN A 127 14.62 2.48 -11.21
C ASN A 127 14.12 3.89 -11.59
N PHE A 128 15.05 4.83 -11.57
CA PHE A 128 14.81 6.24 -11.89
C PHE A 128 14.35 6.49 -13.35
N ASP A 129 14.49 5.49 -14.23
CA ASP A 129 14.12 5.62 -15.64
C ASP A 129 12.59 5.64 -15.87
N ARG A 130 11.80 5.35 -14.84
CA ARG A 130 10.32 5.27 -14.88
C ARG A 130 9.62 6.04 -13.76
N LEU A 131 10.27 7.03 -13.18
CA LEU A 131 9.57 7.95 -12.27
C LEU A 131 8.44 8.66 -13.03
N PRO A 132 7.19 8.65 -12.52
CA PRO A 132 6.19 9.61 -12.98
C PRO A 132 6.80 11.01 -12.86
N ALA A 133 6.63 11.84 -13.88
CA ALA A 133 7.23 13.17 -13.96
C ALA A 133 6.84 14.12 -12.80
N GLU A 134 5.93 13.69 -11.95
CA GLU A 134 5.30 14.44 -10.86
C GLU A 134 5.75 13.97 -9.46
N VAL A 135 6.59 12.93 -9.36
CA VAL A 135 7.23 12.59 -8.08
C VAL A 135 8.27 13.67 -7.78
N GLY A 136 7.85 14.68 -7.01
CA GLY A 136 8.70 15.80 -6.62
C GLY A 136 10.01 15.30 -6.01
N GLY A 137 11.12 15.96 -6.37
CA GLY A 137 12.49 15.54 -6.05
C GLY A 137 12.80 15.31 -4.57
N GLU A 138 11.93 15.77 -3.66
CA GLU A 138 12.00 15.46 -2.23
C GLU A 138 11.69 13.99 -1.92
N MET A 139 10.82 13.31 -2.69
CA MET A 139 10.42 11.92 -2.44
C MET A 139 11.52 10.89 -2.76
N VAL A 140 12.50 11.26 -3.59
CA VAL A 140 13.61 10.39 -4.00
C VAL A 140 14.75 10.35 -2.98
N GLU A 141 15.00 11.47 -2.27
CA GLU A 141 16.11 11.55 -1.32
C GLU A 141 15.93 10.62 -0.11
N TRP A 142 14.70 10.43 0.35
CA TRP A 142 14.40 9.62 1.55
C TRP A 142 14.39 8.11 1.29
N LEU A 143 14.07 7.67 0.06
CA LEU A 143 14.11 6.25 -0.29
C LEU A 143 15.53 5.75 -0.61
N ALA A 144 16.43 6.65 -1.02
CA ALA A 144 17.81 6.32 -1.37
C ALA A 144 18.79 6.41 -0.17
N GLN A 145 18.42 7.11 0.91
CA GLN A 145 19.28 7.27 2.08
C GLN A 145 18.87 6.29 3.18
N GLY A 146 19.35 5.05 3.06
CA GLY A 146 19.39 4.11 4.18
C GLY A 146 20.25 4.64 5.33
N TYR A 147 19.67 5.53 6.16
CA TYR A 147 20.33 5.99 7.37
C TYR A 147 20.11 4.99 8.51
N VAL A 148 21.02 4.03 8.53
CA VAL A 148 21.44 3.31 9.73
C VAL A 148 21.92 4.33 10.77
N HIS A 149 21.41 4.22 11.99
CA HIS A 149 21.75 4.96 13.23
C HIS A 149 21.14 6.37 13.44
N SER A 150 20.21 6.41 14.43
CA SER A 150 19.74 7.51 15.29
C SER A 150 18.82 8.62 14.72
N VAL A 151 17.60 8.60 15.26
CA VAL A 151 16.44 9.52 15.20
C VAL A 151 16.79 11.03 15.32
N PRO A 152 16.10 11.92 14.59
CA PRO A 152 15.78 13.27 15.04
C PRO A 152 14.35 13.33 15.60
N THR A 153 14.22 13.68 16.88
CA THR A 153 13.00 13.75 17.70
C THR A 153 12.05 14.91 17.35
N SER A 154 11.98 15.33 16.08
CA SER A 154 11.08 16.42 15.69
C SER A 154 10.65 16.31 14.23
N ILE A 155 9.35 16.14 14.03
CA ILE A 155 8.67 16.44 12.78
C ILE A 155 8.80 17.95 12.53
N PRO A 156 9.36 18.41 11.39
CA PRO A 156 9.37 19.83 11.07
C PRO A 156 7.94 20.35 10.88
N ALA A 157 7.62 21.43 11.59
CA ALA A 157 6.28 22.04 11.67
C ALA A 157 5.75 22.68 10.37
N HIS A 158 6.35 22.37 9.21
CA HIS A 158 5.90 22.84 7.91
C HIS A 158 5.05 21.81 7.14
N ALA A 159 4.83 20.61 7.72
CA ALA A 159 3.95 19.58 7.18
C ALA A 159 2.60 19.49 7.93
N VAL A 160 1.94 20.64 8.13
CA VAL A 160 0.52 20.73 8.53
C VAL A 160 -0.29 21.18 7.33
#